data_AF-A0A957FUA5-F1
#
_entry.id   AF-A0A957FUA5-F1
#
_cell.length_a   1.000
_cell.length_b   1.000
_cell.length_c   1.000
_cell.angle_alpha   90.00
_cell.angle_beta   90.00
_cell.angle_gamma   90.00
#
_symmetry.space_group_name_H-M   'P 1'
#
loop_
_entity.id
_entity.type
_entity.pdbx_description
1 polymer ?
#
loop_
_entity_poly.entity_id
_entity_poly.type
_entity_poly.pdbx_seq_one_letter_code
_entity_poly.pdbx_strand_id
1 'polypeptide(L)'
;GMVVETFDGDDIVVEFDNLRFTPATGAPQISCANEDGTLLISHDGRFYSGSDGSAIFVASSESSLDDFEDGEVTMYLEAGLPDELDLVDLSGETDPARQLQAFLDNGTLFEVFSDIEVVQDVTPVQINGQRAARAELVLNVPDSETRYQFFIVIIEGETLAGVMAAFVPAAQVEAMRPALEGQINSVVIGPTAAPVCQHVPAPVGGGGTAPGVAVPIVAGQIIVGERQNREVTGRYALTATSDNELLVIVSPEDSSSDIVLRIVADDGTLIEEIDDAISGQAETTTFTPQSGRTYTVEVDEYFGSRSAYSIAIIDVGPNSTALLDEVEGELAENGVFTYTWDGVVGQPIIFYLEADGSLDLTIDMFDSGGGYLDYADAGLDGEPELIVYVPATNGQVSFEVRDFSGMSGSFHLWVLAVAE
;
A
#
# COMPACT_ATOMS: atom_id res chain seq x y z
N GLY A 1 -27.39 -1.42 -6.29
CA GLY A 1 -28.51 -2.37 -6.09
C GLY A 1 -28.80 -3.06 -7.40
N MET A 2 -28.83 -4.39 -7.42
CA MET A 2 -28.92 -5.19 -8.66
C MET A 2 -30.38 -5.57 -8.95
N VAL A 3 -30.88 -5.25 -10.15
CA VAL A 3 -32.14 -5.79 -10.66
C VAL A 3 -31.81 -6.64 -11.88
N VAL A 4 -32.16 -7.92 -11.83
CA VAL A 4 -32.04 -8.85 -12.95
C VAL A 4 -33.45 -9.10 -13.49
N GLU A 5 -33.73 -8.66 -14.71
CA GLU A 5 -34.90 -9.10 -15.46
C GLU A 5 -34.46 -9.92 -16.67
N THR A 6 -34.89 -11.18 -16.72
CA THR A 6 -34.66 -12.06 -17.88
C THR A 6 -35.74 -11.85 -18.93
N PHE A 7 -35.33 -11.62 -20.18
CA PHE A 7 -36.17 -11.82 -21.37
C PHE A 7 -35.51 -12.79 -22.35
N ASP A 8 -36.38 -13.48 -23.10
CA ASP A 8 -36.15 -14.68 -23.92
C ASP A 8 -35.29 -14.40 -25.17
N GLY A 9 -34.13 -15.08 -25.27
CA GLY A 9 -33.31 -15.18 -26.49
C GLY A 9 -31.88 -14.64 -26.38
N ASP A 10 -30.97 -15.50 -25.92
CA ASP A 10 -29.50 -15.54 -26.09
C ASP A 10 -28.59 -14.34 -25.77
N ASP A 11 -29.08 -13.17 -25.37
CA ASP A 11 -28.21 -12.07 -24.91
C ASP A 11 -28.44 -11.71 -23.43
N ILE A 12 -27.36 -11.73 -22.63
CA ILE A 12 -27.32 -11.13 -21.30
C ILE A 12 -26.84 -9.68 -21.47
N VAL A 13 -27.73 -8.71 -21.30
CA VAL A 13 -27.35 -7.31 -21.18
C VAL A 13 -27.20 -6.99 -19.70
N VAL A 14 -25.98 -6.71 -19.25
CA VAL A 14 -25.69 -6.16 -17.93
C VAL A 14 -25.54 -4.65 -18.10
N GLU A 15 -26.50 -3.89 -17.59
CA GLU A 15 -26.43 -2.42 -17.58
C GLU A 15 -25.86 -1.97 -16.24
N PHE A 16 -24.70 -1.32 -16.25
CA PHE A 16 -24.06 -0.78 -15.06
C PHE A 16 -24.46 0.69 -14.88
N ASP A 17 -25.41 0.95 -14.00
CA ASP A 17 -25.63 2.32 -13.49
C ASP A 17 -24.61 2.63 -12.39
N ASN A 18 -23.72 3.60 -12.67
CA ASN A 18 -22.66 4.12 -11.80
C ASN A 18 -21.45 3.19 -11.54
N LEU A 19 -20.54 3.11 -12.52
CA LEU A 19 -19.16 2.69 -12.28
C LEU A 19 -18.41 3.79 -11.50
N ARG A 20 -18.17 3.57 -10.21
CA ARG A 20 -17.12 4.25 -9.44
C ARG A 20 -15.90 3.33 -9.42
N PHE A 21 -14.74 3.86 -9.81
CA PHE A 21 -13.47 3.17 -9.63
C PHE A 21 -13.04 3.33 -8.17
N THR A 22 -12.91 2.21 -7.46
CA THR A 22 -12.28 2.14 -6.14
C THR A 22 -10.81 1.79 -6.36
N PRO A 23 -9.84 2.55 -5.80
CA PRO A 23 -8.43 2.16 -5.88
C PRO A 23 -8.21 0.84 -5.15
N ALA A 24 -7.29 0.01 -5.66
CA ALA A 24 -6.82 -1.18 -4.95
C ALA A 24 -6.18 -0.74 -3.63
N THR A 25 -6.72 -1.25 -2.52
CA THR A 25 -6.34 -0.93 -1.14
C THR A 25 -5.00 -1.58 -0.75
N GLY A 26 -4.25 -0.91 0.14
CA GLY A 26 -3.13 -1.48 0.88
C GLY A 26 -1.74 -1.35 0.24
N ALA A 27 -1.06 -0.22 0.49
CA ALA A 27 0.41 -0.18 0.58
C ALA A 27 0.87 1.08 1.32
N PRO A 28 1.62 0.98 2.44
CA PRO A 28 2.43 2.10 2.91
C PRO A 28 3.53 2.37 1.88
N GLN A 29 3.50 3.56 1.28
CA GLN A 29 4.47 3.98 0.28
C GLN A 29 5.78 4.42 0.95
N ILE A 30 6.77 3.54 1.05
CA ILE A 30 8.15 3.99 1.19
C ILE A 30 8.65 4.39 -0.20
N SER A 31 8.55 5.68 -0.50
CA SER A 31 9.29 6.32 -1.59
C SER A 31 10.56 6.95 -1.00
N CYS A 32 11.73 6.50 -1.44
CA CYS A 32 12.94 7.31 -1.27
C CYS A 32 12.98 8.30 -2.42
N ALA A 33 12.36 9.47 -2.25
CA ALA A 33 12.73 10.62 -3.05
C ALA A 33 14.10 11.12 -2.58
N ASN A 34 15.03 11.36 -3.51
CA ASN A 34 16.17 12.21 -3.18
C ASN A 34 15.66 13.63 -2.84
N GLU A 35 16.46 14.45 -2.14
CA GLU A 35 16.12 15.85 -1.80
C GLU A 35 15.74 16.72 -3.01
N ASP A 36 15.98 16.24 -4.24
CA ASP A 36 15.68 16.91 -5.51
C ASP A 36 14.37 16.44 -6.20
N GLY A 37 13.62 15.50 -5.61
CA GLY A 37 12.34 15.02 -6.17
C GLY A 37 12.46 13.94 -7.24
N THR A 38 13.63 13.29 -7.37
CA THR A 38 13.83 12.16 -8.29
C THR A 38 13.13 10.89 -7.78
N LEU A 39 12.36 10.22 -8.64
CA LEU A 39 11.70 8.94 -8.33
C LEU A 39 12.68 7.77 -8.60
N LEU A 40 13.01 7.00 -7.56
CA LEU A 40 13.83 5.79 -7.66
C LEU A 40 12.94 4.55 -7.73
N ILE A 41 13.07 3.74 -8.78
CA ILE A 41 12.30 2.51 -8.97
C ILE A 41 13.22 1.31 -8.71
N SER A 42 12.88 0.50 -7.71
CA SER A 42 13.60 -0.75 -7.37
C SER A 42 13.23 -1.87 -8.35
N HIS A 43 14.09 -2.90 -8.45
CA HIS A 43 14.13 -3.92 -9.49
C HIS A 43 12.93 -4.90 -9.54
N ASP A 44 11.91 -4.72 -8.70
CA ASP A 44 10.93 -5.78 -8.36
C ASP A 44 9.60 -5.70 -9.13
N GLY A 45 9.55 -5.09 -10.32
CA GLY A 45 8.39 -5.16 -11.22
C GLY A 45 7.05 -4.73 -10.59
N ARG A 46 6.97 -3.48 -10.10
CA ARG A 46 5.78 -2.95 -9.41
C ARG A 46 4.90 -2.06 -10.29
N PHE A 47 3.59 -2.13 -10.05
CA PHE A 47 2.56 -1.30 -10.67
C PHE A 47 2.25 -0.07 -9.81
N TYR A 48 2.00 1.09 -10.43
CA TYR A 48 1.63 2.32 -9.72
C TYR A 48 0.35 2.93 -10.30
N SER A 49 -0.54 3.41 -9.42
CA SER A 49 -1.69 4.25 -9.77
C SER A 49 -1.47 5.66 -9.21
N GLY A 50 -1.59 6.68 -10.06
CA GLY A 50 -1.69 8.08 -9.66
C GLY A 50 -3.10 8.40 -9.15
N SER A 51 -3.19 9.33 -8.19
CA SER A 51 -4.43 9.74 -7.52
C SER A 51 -5.42 10.52 -8.42
N ASP A 52 -5.08 10.73 -9.69
CA ASP A 52 -5.85 11.48 -10.69
C ASP A 52 -6.43 10.59 -11.81
N GLY A 53 -6.36 9.26 -11.68
CA GLY A 53 -6.85 8.29 -12.67
C GLY A 53 -5.84 7.93 -13.76
N SER A 54 -4.58 8.36 -13.62
CA SER A 54 -3.46 7.87 -14.43
C SER A 54 -2.86 6.60 -13.80
N ALA A 55 -2.54 5.59 -14.59
CA ALA A 55 -1.81 4.40 -14.14
C ALA A 55 -0.43 4.38 -14.80
N ILE A 56 0.63 4.24 -14.00
CA ILE A 56 2.03 4.15 -14.42
C ILE A 56 2.49 2.70 -14.29
N PHE A 57 2.76 2.07 -15.43
CA PHE A 57 3.27 0.71 -15.51
C PHE A 57 4.77 0.76 -15.70
N VAL A 58 5.54 0.08 -14.85
CA VAL A 58 7.00 -0.03 -14.98
C VAL A 58 7.39 -1.50 -14.95
N ALA A 59 7.69 -2.06 -16.12
CA ALA A 59 8.25 -3.40 -16.23
C ALA A 59 9.78 -3.32 -16.35
N SER A 60 10.48 -4.19 -15.62
CA SER A 60 11.92 -4.43 -15.74
C SER A 60 12.17 -5.90 -16.06
N SER A 61 13.20 -6.20 -16.85
CA SER A 61 13.41 -7.49 -17.52
C SER A 61 13.90 -8.65 -16.65
N GLU A 62 13.92 -8.55 -15.31
CA GLU A 62 14.49 -9.62 -14.47
C GLU A 62 13.59 -10.18 -13.35
N SER A 63 12.35 -9.72 -13.17
CA SER A 63 11.50 -10.20 -12.06
C SER A 63 10.29 -11.02 -12.52
N SER A 64 10.52 -12.30 -12.89
CA SER A 64 9.62 -13.46 -12.65
C SER A 64 9.87 -14.67 -13.60
N LEU A 65 11.10 -15.15 -13.77
CA LEU A 65 11.33 -16.35 -14.62
C LEU A 65 12.40 -17.26 -14.03
N ASP A 66 11.98 -18.35 -13.39
CA ASP A 66 12.88 -19.42 -12.92
C ASP A 66 13.19 -20.46 -14.03
N ASP A 67 12.87 -20.18 -15.31
CA ASP A 67 12.98 -21.17 -16.40
C ASP A 67 13.43 -20.64 -17.79
N PHE A 68 13.95 -19.41 -17.92
CA PHE A 68 14.44 -18.88 -19.20
C PHE A 68 15.87 -18.34 -19.11
N GLU A 69 16.83 -19.12 -19.61
CA GLU A 69 18.21 -18.69 -19.88
C GLU A 69 18.22 -17.87 -21.19
N ASP A 70 18.33 -16.54 -21.12
CA ASP A 70 18.96 -15.63 -22.14
C ASP A 70 18.35 -14.20 -22.20
N GLY A 71 18.35 -13.42 -21.12
CA GLY A 71 18.30 -11.94 -21.19
C GLY A 71 17.20 -11.28 -22.04
N GLU A 72 16.03 -11.91 -22.18
CA GLU A 72 14.90 -11.40 -22.96
C GLU A 72 14.19 -10.25 -22.22
N VAL A 73 13.76 -9.22 -22.96
CA VAL A 73 12.90 -8.15 -22.43
C VAL A 73 11.46 -8.48 -22.81
N THR A 74 10.68 -8.95 -21.84
CA THR A 74 9.28 -9.32 -22.01
C THR A 74 8.38 -8.29 -21.35
N MET A 75 7.38 -7.77 -22.09
CA MET A 75 6.44 -6.77 -21.59
C MET A 75 5.05 -7.39 -21.39
N TYR A 76 4.55 -7.39 -20.15
CA TYR A 76 3.19 -7.80 -19.81
C TYR A 76 2.33 -6.56 -19.51
N LEU A 77 1.21 -6.42 -20.23
CA LEU A 77 0.19 -5.40 -19.96
C LEU A 77 -1.13 -6.10 -19.65
N GLU A 78 -1.37 -6.42 -18.39
CA GLU A 78 -2.63 -7.04 -17.97
C GLU A 78 -3.68 -5.94 -17.73
N ALA A 79 -4.48 -5.64 -18.75
CA ALA A 79 -5.56 -4.64 -18.70
C ALA A 79 -6.92 -5.25 -18.29
N GLY A 80 -6.93 -6.27 -17.44
CA GLY A 80 -8.17 -6.91 -16.94
C GLY A 80 -9.00 -7.63 -18.02
N LEU A 81 -8.36 -8.13 -19.07
CA LEU A 81 -9.02 -8.87 -20.15
C LEU A 81 -8.74 -10.38 -20.05
N PRO A 82 -9.70 -11.24 -20.45
CA PRO A 82 -9.65 -12.68 -20.16
C PRO A 82 -8.73 -13.51 -21.08
N ASP A 83 -7.96 -12.91 -22.00
CA ASP A 83 -7.06 -13.66 -22.90
C ASP A 83 -5.65 -13.05 -22.97
N GLU A 84 -4.66 -13.95 -23.09
CA GLU A 84 -3.20 -13.76 -23.00
C GLU A 84 -2.64 -12.85 -24.11
N LEU A 85 -1.85 -11.83 -23.75
CA LEU A 85 -1.19 -10.93 -24.70
C LEU A 85 0.09 -11.58 -25.25
N ASP A 86 0.21 -11.67 -26.58
CA ASP A 86 1.39 -12.24 -27.25
C ASP A 86 2.65 -11.40 -26.99
N LEU A 87 3.74 -12.09 -26.61
CA LEU A 87 5.02 -11.50 -26.21
C LEU A 87 5.77 -10.91 -27.42
N VAL A 88 6.23 -9.66 -27.30
CA VAL A 88 7.16 -9.06 -28.26
C VAL A 88 8.58 -9.27 -27.78
N ASP A 89 9.33 -10.16 -28.43
CA ASP A 89 10.77 -10.28 -28.22
C ASP A 89 11.49 -9.03 -28.74
N LEU A 90 11.99 -8.21 -27.82
CA LEU A 90 12.80 -7.02 -28.12
C LEU A 90 14.31 -7.29 -28.03
N SER A 91 14.73 -8.55 -27.84
CA SER A 91 16.14 -8.91 -27.68
C SER A 91 16.96 -8.50 -28.91
N GLY A 92 18.06 -7.79 -28.67
CA GLY A 92 19.01 -7.37 -29.71
C GLY A 92 18.75 -6.01 -30.38
N GLU A 93 17.64 -5.33 -30.11
CA GLU A 93 17.45 -3.92 -30.48
C GLU A 93 17.82 -3.01 -29.31
N THR A 94 18.75 -2.07 -29.52
CA THR A 94 19.29 -1.17 -28.48
C THR A 94 18.96 0.30 -28.74
N ASP A 95 18.09 0.57 -29.70
CA ASP A 95 17.55 1.90 -29.94
C ASP A 95 16.12 1.99 -29.40
N PRO A 96 15.86 2.77 -28.33
CA PRO A 96 14.53 2.89 -27.73
C PRO A 96 13.44 3.25 -28.73
N ALA A 97 13.78 4.04 -29.76
CA ALA A 97 12.83 4.42 -30.80
C ALA A 97 12.44 3.23 -31.70
N ARG A 98 13.40 2.33 -31.97
CA ARG A 98 13.11 1.10 -32.74
C ARG A 98 12.44 0.04 -31.88
N GLN A 99 12.79 -0.07 -30.60
CA GLN A 99 12.07 -0.93 -29.66
C GLN A 99 10.60 -0.51 -29.56
N LEU A 100 10.34 0.78 -29.35
CA LEU A 100 8.97 1.30 -29.26
C LEU A 100 8.24 1.17 -30.60
N GLN A 101 8.91 1.42 -31.74
CA GLN A 101 8.29 1.20 -33.05
C GLN A 101 7.97 -0.28 -33.29
N ALA A 102 8.88 -1.21 -32.95
CA ALA A 102 8.63 -2.65 -33.08
C ALA A 102 7.48 -3.11 -32.20
N PHE A 103 7.38 -2.56 -30.98
CA PHE A 103 6.24 -2.79 -30.08
C PHE A 103 4.92 -2.31 -30.70
N LEU A 104 4.89 -1.12 -31.30
CA LEU A 104 3.71 -0.59 -32.00
C LEU A 104 3.40 -1.37 -33.30
N ASP A 105 4.41 -1.85 -34.01
CA ASP A 105 4.24 -2.57 -35.28
C ASP A 105 3.77 -4.02 -35.07
N ASN A 106 3.98 -4.61 -33.89
CA ASN A 106 3.61 -6.01 -33.62
C ASN A 106 2.08 -6.22 -33.59
N GLY A 107 1.27 -5.16 -33.49
CA GLY A 107 -0.18 -5.29 -33.70
C GLY A 107 -0.94 -5.97 -32.55
N THR A 108 -0.25 -6.57 -31.58
CA THR A 108 -0.87 -7.32 -30.46
C THR A 108 -1.67 -6.43 -29.52
N LEU A 109 -1.24 -5.18 -29.30
CA LEU A 109 -2.06 -4.17 -28.61
C LEU A 109 -3.37 -3.82 -29.36
N PHE A 110 -3.43 -4.05 -30.67
CA PHE A 110 -4.49 -3.58 -31.56
C PHE A 110 -5.60 -4.61 -31.77
N GLU A 111 -5.42 -5.86 -31.33
CA GLU A 111 -6.49 -6.86 -31.38
C GLU A 111 -7.57 -6.61 -30.33
N VAL A 112 -7.19 -6.00 -29.20
CA VAL A 112 -8.09 -5.65 -28.09
C VAL A 112 -8.89 -4.38 -28.38
N PHE A 113 -8.25 -3.39 -29.00
CA PHE A 113 -8.86 -2.09 -29.28
C PHE A 113 -8.94 -1.90 -30.79
N SER A 114 -10.14 -2.04 -31.35
CA SER A 114 -10.33 -2.00 -32.81
C SER A 114 -10.02 -0.65 -33.46
N ASP A 115 -9.85 0.43 -32.69
CA ASP A 115 -9.61 1.78 -33.18
C ASP A 115 -8.53 2.54 -32.36
N ILE A 116 -7.27 2.11 -32.46
CA ILE A 116 -6.12 2.89 -31.99
C ILE A 116 -5.61 3.78 -33.13
N GLU A 117 -5.51 5.09 -32.87
CA GLU A 117 -4.88 6.07 -33.76
C GLU A 117 -3.54 6.49 -33.16
N VAL A 118 -2.44 6.27 -33.89
CA VAL A 118 -1.13 6.83 -33.51
C VAL A 118 -1.17 8.33 -33.79
N VAL A 119 -1.21 9.13 -32.73
CA VAL A 119 -1.34 10.60 -32.84
C VAL A 119 0.01 11.27 -33.04
N GLN A 120 1.06 10.69 -32.47
CA GLN A 120 2.43 11.13 -32.67
C GLN A 120 3.35 9.94 -32.92
N ASP A 121 4.09 10.02 -34.03
CA ASP A 121 5.14 9.05 -34.37
C ASP A 121 6.16 8.93 -33.23
N VAL A 122 6.78 7.76 -33.14
CA VAL A 122 7.84 7.49 -32.17
C VAL A 122 8.94 8.54 -32.27
N THR A 123 9.08 9.34 -31.21
CA THR A 123 10.02 10.44 -31.15
C THR A 123 11.14 10.10 -30.16
N PRO A 124 12.41 10.07 -30.59
CA PRO A 124 13.54 9.97 -29.66
C PRO A 124 13.58 11.18 -28.73
N VAL A 125 13.71 10.93 -27.43
CA VAL A 125 13.77 11.96 -26.38
C VAL A 125 14.93 11.68 -25.42
N GLN A 126 15.21 12.63 -24.53
CA GLN A 126 16.18 12.49 -23.45
C GLN A 126 15.47 12.75 -22.13
N ILE A 127 15.49 11.77 -21.23
CA ILE A 127 14.89 11.88 -19.90
C ILE A 127 16.02 11.75 -18.89
N ASN A 128 16.28 12.81 -18.13
CA ASN A 128 17.40 12.87 -17.18
C ASN A 128 18.76 12.43 -17.75
N GLY A 129 19.01 12.75 -19.03
CA GLY A 129 20.24 12.39 -19.73
C GLY A 129 20.33 10.93 -20.19
N GLN A 130 19.27 10.13 -20.00
CA GLN A 130 19.14 8.80 -20.58
C GLN A 130 18.47 8.85 -21.95
N ARG A 131 18.85 7.92 -22.82
CA ARG A 131 18.20 7.73 -24.11
C ARG A 131 16.80 7.18 -23.86
N ALA A 132 15.82 7.82 -24.47
CA ALA A 132 14.45 7.37 -24.38
C ALA A 132 13.74 7.56 -25.72
N ALA A 133 12.59 6.92 -25.88
CA ALA A 133 11.66 7.18 -26.97
C ALA A 133 10.25 7.29 -26.43
N ARG A 134 9.45 8.12 -27.08
CA ARG A 134 8.07 8.39 -26.70
C ARG A 134 7.14 8.20 -27.88
N ALA A 135 5.97 7.66 -27.62
CA ALA A 135 4.82 7.66 -28.52
C ALA A 135 3.58 8.19 -27.80
N GLU A 136 2.70 8.86 -28.56
CA GLU A 136 1.41 9.34 -28.07
C GLU A 136 0.33 8.71 -28.96
N LEU A 137 -0.55 7.94 -28.33
CA LEU A 137 -1.59 7.14 -28.97
C LEU A 137 -2.95 7.66 -28.51
N VAL A 138 -3.96 7.60 -29.36
CA VAL A 138 -5.36 7.80 -28.96
C VAL A 138 -6.10 6.49 -29.12
N LEU A 139 -6.69 6.03 -28.03
CA LEU A 139 -7.55 4.87 -28.01
C LEU A 139 -8.99 5.35 -28.10
N ASN A 140 -9.69 4.90 -29.14
CA ASN A 140 -11.14 4.95 -29.19
C ASN A 140 -11.66 3.65 -28.58
N VAL A 141 -12.26 3.75 -27.40
CA VAL A 141 -12.91 2.60 -26.77
C VAL A 141 -14.27 2.41 -27.44
N PRO A 142 -14.55 1.24 -28.04
CA PRO A 142 -15.87 0.96 -28.61
C PRO A 142 -16.98 1.24 -27.60
N ASP A 143 -18.08 1.82 -28.06
CA ASP A 143 -19.25 2.17 -27.23
C ASP A 143 -19.01 3.18 -26.11
N SER A 144 -17.84 3.83 -26.07
CA SER A 144 -17.56 4.98 -25.19
C SER A 144 -17.51 6.28 -25.98
N GLU A 145 -18.19 7.32 -25.49
CA GLU A 145 -17.97 8.70 -25.97
C GLU A 145 -16.61 9.25 -25.51
N THR A 146 -15.94 8.56 -24.58
CA THR A 146 -14.65 9.00 -24.03
C THR A 146 -13.51 8.44 -24.86
N ARG A 147 -12.75 9.35 -25.47
CA ARG A 147 -11.45 9.04 -26.05
C ARG A 147 -10.39 9.07 -24.96
N TYR A 148 -9.46 8.13 -24.98
CA TYR A 148 -8.31 8.13 -24.10
C TYR A 148 -7.05 8.44 -24.90
N GLN A 149 -6.14 9.17 -24.29
CA GLN A 149 -4.81 9.39 -24.82
C GLN A 149 -3.82 8.63 -23.95
N PHE A 150 -2.92 7.92 -24.62
CA PHE A 150 -1.97 7.01 -24.02
C PHE A 150 -0.55 7.45 -24.36
N PHE A 151 0.26 7.60 -23.33
CA PHE A 151 1.65 7.99 -23.43
C PHE A 151 2.50 6.77 -23.14
N ILE A 152 3.32 6.34 -24.10
CA ILE A 152 4.31 5.28 -23.88
C ILE A 152 5.68 5.90 -23.96
N VAL A 153 6.50 5.62 -22.98
CA VAL A 153 7.90 6.01 -22.93
C VAL A 153 8.75 4.76 -22.67
N ILE A 154 9.74 4.51 -23.51
CA ILE A 154 10.79 3.52 -23.23
C ILE A 154 12.05 4.29 -22.86
N ILE A 155 12.63 3.98 -21.71
CA ILE A 155 13.86 4.59 -21.19
C ILE A 155 14.93 3.50 -21.10
N GLU A 156 16.10 3.77 -21.67
CA GLU A 156 17.25 2.86 -21.66
C GLU A 156 18.17 3.21 -20.49
N GLY A 157 18.31 2.27 -19.56
CA GLY A 157 19.39 2.24 -18.57
C GLY A 157 20.60 1.46 -19.10
N GLU A 158 21.70 1.48 -18.34
CA GLU A 158 22.95 0.81 -18.76
C GLU A 158 22.81 -0.72 -18.91
N THR A 159 21.91 -1.33 -18.14
CA THR A 159 21.68 -2.79 -18.10
C THR A 159 20.21 -3.19 -18.17
N LEU A 160 19.29 -2.23 -18.12
CA LEU A 160 17.84 -2.46 -18.06
C LEU A 160 17.13 -1.46 -18.96
N ALA A 161 15.98 -1.83 -19.50
CA ALA A 161 15.03 -0.89 -20.09
C ALA A 161 13.81 -0.79 -19.17
N GLY A 162 13.28 0.42 -18.99
CA GLY A 162 12.02 0.65 -18.30
C GLY A 162 10.99 1.19 -19.28
N VAL A 163 9.77 0.69 -19.16
CA VAL A 163 8.62 1.22 -19.88
C VAL A 163 7.81 2.05 -18.91
N MET A 164 7.27 3.16 -19.36
CA MET A 164 6.28 3.95 -18.63
C MET A 164 5.08 4.15 -19.56
N ALA A 165 3.91 3.79 -19.06
CA ALA A 165 2.64 3.98 -19.74
C ALA A 165 1.76 4.90 -18.89
N ALA A 166 0.97 5.80 -19.49
CA ALA A 166 0.00 6.62 -18.78
C ALA A 166 -1.28 6.79 -19.59
N PHE A 167 -2.45 6.59 -18.95
CA PHE A 167 -3.78 6.71 -19.55
C PHE A 167 -4.47 7.97 -19.05
N VAL A 168 -4.96 8.82 -19.97
CA VAL A 168 -5.66 10.06 -19.62
C VAL A 168 -6.85 10.29 -20.55
N PRO A 169 -8.04 10.66 -20.05
CA PRO A 169 -9.15 11.07 -20.92
C PRO A 169 -8.71 12.22 -21.84
N ALA A 170 -8.94 12.11 -23.15
CA ALA A 170 -8.44 13.05 -24.15
C ALA A 170 -8.85 14.51 -23.87
N ALA A 171 -10.00 14.71 -23.24
CA ALA A 171 -10.48 16.04 -22.82
C ALA A 171 -9.65 16.68 -21.71
N GLN A 172 -8.92 15.89 -20.93
CA GLN A 172 -8.10 16.32 -19.78
C GLN A 172 -6.61 16.39 -20.09
N VAL A 173 -6.16 15.82 -21.21
CA VAL A 173 -4.74 15.68 -21.54
C VAL A 173 -3.99 17.01 -21.48
N GLU A 174 -4.51 18.06 -22.10
CA GLU A 174 -3.81 19.36 -22.10
C GLU A 174 -3.69 19.97 -20.71
N ALA A 175 -4.64 19.68 -19.80
CA ALA A 175 -4.57 20.13 -18.41
C ALA A 175 -3.56 19.29 -17.60
N MET A 176 -3.47 17.99 -17.87
CA MET A 176 -2.58 17.06 -17.17
C MET A 176 -1.17 17.00 -17.74
N ARG A 177 -0.95 17.47 -18.98
CA ARG A 177 0.33 17.41 -19.70
C ARG A 177 1.50 17.93 -18.87
N PRO A 178 1.44 19.08 -18.17
CA PRO A 178 2.55 19.53 -17.34
C PRO A 178 2.91 18.58 -16.19
N ALA A 179 1.92 17.93 -15.57
CA ALA A 179 2.13 16.98 -14.49
C ALA A 179 2.73 15.67 -15.02
N LEU A 180 2.19 15.15 -16.13
CA LEU A 180 2.71 13.96 -16.81
C LEU A 180 4.15 14.17 -17.27
N GLU A 181 4.46 15.31 -17.89
CA GLU A 181 5.83 15.65 -18.28
C GLU A 181 6.75 15.78 -17.06
N GLY A 182 6.24 16.32 -15.94
CA GLY A 182 6.99 16.38 -14.69
C GLY A 182 7.36 14.99 -14.18
N GLN A 183 6.42 14.05 -14.20
CA GLN A 183 6.63 12.66 -13.81
C GLN A 183 7.55 11.91 -14.77
N ILE A 184 7.30 12.00 -16.08
CA ILE A 184 8.15 11.37 -17.11
C ILE A 184 9.59 11.87 -16.98
N ASN A 185 9.76 13.18 -16.79
CA ASN A 185 11.09 13.78 -16.66
C ASN A 185 11.74 13.57 -15.28
N SER A 186 11.08 12.93 -14.29
CA SER A 186 11.70 12.59 -13.00
C SER A 186 12.24 11.16 -12.94
N VAL A 187 11.99 10.34 -13.96
CA VAL A 187 12.42 8.93 -13.99
C VAL A 187 13.92 8.81 -14.24
N VAL A 188 14.60 8.01 -13.42
CA VAL A 188 16.01 7.64 -13.61
C VAL A 188 16.18 6.13 -13.53
N ILE A 189 16.69 5.51 -14.60
CA ILE A 189 17.06 4.09 -14.65
C ILE A 189 18.58 3.98 -14.60
N GLY A 190 19.09 3.35 -13.56
CA GLY A 190 20.51 3.09 -13.42
C GLY A 190 20.78 2.04 -12.37
N PRO A 191 22.02 1.50 -12.31
CA PRO A 191 22.43 0.64 -11.21
C PRO A 191 22.32 1.46 -9.92
N THR A 192 21.33 1.15 -9.10
CA THR A 192 21.19 1.79 -7.81
C THR A 192 22.41 1.41 -6.97
N ALA A 193 23.24 2.41 -6.64
CA ALA A 193 23.89 2.34 -5.33
C ALA A 193 22.72 2.24 -4.35
N ALA A 194 22.60 1.11 -3.65
CA ALA A 194 21.50 0.85 -2.73
C ALA A 194 21.14 2.15 -2.00
N PRO A 195 19.89 2.64 -2.09
CA PRO A 195 19.52 3.89 -1.47
C PRO A 195 20.02 3.83 -0.03
N VAL A 196 20.88 4.78 0.34
CA VAL A 196 21.20 5.00 1.73
C VAL A 196 19.97 5.69 2.32
N CYS A 197 18.91 4.89 2.52
CA CYS A 197 18.14 5.07 3.72
C CYS A 197 19.19 5.09 4.82
N GLN A 198 19.31 6.20 5.55
CA GLN A 198 19.70 6.03 6.93
C GLN A 198 18.59 5.19 7.55
N HIS A 199 18.70 3.87 7.40
CA HIS A 199 18.53 2.99 8.53
C HIS A 199 19.29 3.70 9.64
N VAL A 200 18.58 4.38 10.53
CA VAL A 200 18.87 4.16 11.94
C VAL A 200 18.93 2.64 12.00
N PRO A 201 20.12 2.04 12.19
CA PRO A 201 20.16 0.59 12.32
C PRO A 201 19.14 0.32 13.42
N ALA A 202 18.12 -0.49 13.13
CA ALA A 202 17.43 -1.19 14.20
C ALA A 202 18.54 -1.65 15.13
N PRO A 203 18.50 -1.29 16.43
CA PRO A 203 19.61 -1.54 17.34
C PRO A 203 20.09 -2.96 17.08
N VAL A 204 21.35 -3.10 16.65
CA VAL A 204 21.96 -4.23 15.93
C VAL A 204 21.66 -5.59 16.61
N GLY A 205 20.42 -6.06 16.45
CA GLY A 205 19.81 -7.04 17.35
C GLY A 205 18.54 -7.69 16.80
N GLY A 206 17.97 -7.20 15.69
CA GLY A 206 16.94 -7.90 14.90
C GLY A 206 17.48 -9.06 14.06
N GLY A 207 18.61 -9.67 14.44
CA GLY A 207 19.03 -10.94 13.87
C GLY A 207 18.10 -12.01 14.44
N GLY A 208 17.37 -12.72 13.57
CA GLY A 208 16.45 -13.79 13.95
C GLY A 208 16.97 -14.55 15.16
N THR A 209 16.24 -14.47 16.27
CA THR A 209 16.67 -15.11 17.51
C THR A 209 16.78 -16.61 17.27
N ALA A 210 17.77 -17.23 17.91
CA ALA A 210 17.80 -18.69 17.95
C ALA A 210 16.42 -19.19 18.42
N PRO A 211 15.84 -20.22 17.78
CA PRO A 211 14.51 -20.73 18.12
C PRO A 211 14.34 -20.86 19.63
N GLY A 212 13.38 -20.13 20.20
CA GLY A 212 13.02 -20.19 21.61
C GLY A 212 13.62 -19.11 22.54
N VAL A 213 14.41 -18.14 22.04
CA VAL A 213 14.81 -16.98 22.86
C VAL A 213 13.91 -15.78 22.55
N ALA A 214 13.18 -15.31 23.56
CA ALA A 214 12.33 -14.13 23.44
C ALA A 214 13.15 -12.83 23.53
N VAL A 215 12.89 -11.88 22.63
CA VAL A 215 13.50 -10.55 22.61
C VAL A 215 12.80 -9.65 23.63
N PRO A 216 13.50 -8.97 24.56
CA PRO A 216 12.85 -8.04 25.48
C PRO A 216 12.16 -6.89 24.74
N ILE A 217 10.91 -6.60 25.10
CA ILE A 217 10.11 -5.45 24.65
C ILE A 217 9.51 -4.75 25.87
N VAL A 218 9.31 -3.43 25.78
CA VAL A 218 8.56 -2.67 26.78
C VAL A 218 7.41 -1.90 26.15
N ALA A 219 6.35 -1.65 26.93
CA ALA A 219 5.26 -0.79 26.48
C ALA A 219 5.78 0.62 26.12
N GLY A 220 5.21 1.20 25.08
CA GLY A 220 5.63 2.42 24.41
C GLY A 220 6.58 2.22 23.23
N GLN A 221 7.14 1.03 23.01
CA GLN A 221 8.05 0.77 21.89
C GLN A 221 7.33 0.20 20.66
N ILE A 222 7.82 0.59 19.48
CA ILE A 222 7.62 -0.17 18.24
C ILE A 222 8.85 -1.03 17.97
N ILE A 223 8.63 -2.32 17.73
CA ILE A 223 9.68 -3.26 17.29
C ILE A 223 9.34 -3.77 15.89
N VAL A 224 10.32 -3.73 14.99
CA VAL A 224 10.22 -4.41 13.69
C VAL A 224 10.84 -5.81 13.82
N GLY A 225 10.09 -6.81 13.39
CA GLY A 225 10.50 -8.20 13.32
C GLY A 225 10.46 -8.73 11.89
N GLU A 226 11.10 -9.87 11.70
CA GLU A 226 10.98 -10.61 10.45
C GLU A 226 10.92 -12.10 10.77
N ARG A 227 9.86 -12.75 10.30
CA ARG A 227 9.76 -14.20 10.33
C ARG A 227 10.63 -14.77 9.23
N GLN A 228 11.62 -15.58 9.58
CA GLN A 228 12.56 -16.14 8.60
C GLN A 228 12.05 -17.41 7.89
N ASN A 229 11.21 -18.21 8.54
CA ASN A 229 10.57 -19.42 7.98
C ASN A 229 9.41 -19.93 8.87
N ARG A 230 8.67 -20.93 8.36
CA ARG A 230 7.53 -21.58 9.02
C ARG A 230 7.80 -22.20 10.40
N GLU A 231 9.06 -22.47 10.76
CA GLU A 231 9.39 -23.13 12.03
C GLU A 231 9.74 -22.13 13.15
N VAL A 232 9.93 -20.85 12.82
CA VAL A 232 10.34 -19.83 13.78
C VAL A 232 9.20 -18.86 14.02
N THR A 233 8.56 -18.98 15.18
CA THR A 233 7.64 -17.98 15.73
C THR A 233 8.47 -16.82 16.30
N GLY A 234 8.11 -15.58 15.96
CA GLY A 234 8.67 -14.40 16.61
C GLY A 234 8.24 -14.39 18.07
N ARG A 235 9.18 -14.23 19.01
CA ARG A 235 8.87 -14.22 20.45
C ARG A 235 9.47 -13.01 21.12
N TYR A 236 8.65 -12.29 21.88
CA TYR A 236 9.03 -11.05 22.54
C TYR A 236 8.61 -11.08 24.01
N ALA A 237 9.56 -10.87 24.92
CA ALA A 237 9.34 -10.90 26.35
C ALA A 237 8.97 -9.50 26.86
N LEU A 238 7.74 -9.35 27.32
CA LEU A 238 7.21 -8.13 27.91
C LEU A 238 7.13 -8.30 29.44
N THR A 239 7.90 -7.51 30.20
CA THR A 239 7.71 -7.42 31.66
C THR A 239 6.80 -6.25 31.98
N ALA A 240 5.61 -6.54 32.50
CA ALA A 240 4.62 -5.52 32.83
C ALA A 240 5.08 -4.66 34.01
N THR A 241 5.02 -3.33 33.86
CA THR A 241 5.41 -2.39 34.92
C THR A 241 4.22 -1.88 35.74
N SER A 242 3.01 -2.02 35.23
CA SER A 242 1.74 -1.60 35.83
C SER A 242 0.69 -2.71 35.70
N ASP A 243 -0.44 -2.55 36.40
CA ASP A 243 -1.66 -3.35 36.21
C ASP A 243 -2.62 -2.66 35.20
N ASN A 244 -2.08 -1.78 34.36
CA ASN A 244 -2.86 -1.06 33.36
C ASN A 244 -3.11 -1.96 32.16
N GLU A 245 -4.26 -1.78 31.50
CA GLU A 245 -4.54 -2.41 30.22
C GLU A 245 -3.50 -2.01 29.17
N LEU A 246 -3.07 -3.00 28.39
CA LEU A 246 -2.14 -2.83 27.28
C LEU A 246 -2.85 -3.15 25.98
N LEU A 247 -2.70 -2.27 24.99
CA LEU A 247 -3.03 -2.50 23.60
C LEU A 247 -1.80 -3.09 22.90
N VAL A 248 -1.96 -4.26 22.28
CA VAL A 248 -0.92 -4.90 21.46
C VAL A 248 -1.41 -4.93 20.03
N ILE A 249 -0.60 -4.38 19.14
CA ILE A 249 -0.85 -4.33 17.70
C ILE A 249 0.32 -5.04 17.03
N VAL A 250 0.02 -5.92 16.08
CA VAL A 250 1.01 -6.50 15.18
C VAL A 250 0.58 -6.29 13.74
N SER A 251 1.32 -5.46 13.02
CA SER A 251 1.02 -5.12 11.63
C SER A 251 1.98 -5.84 10.69
N PRO A 252 1.48 -6.57 9.67
CA PRO A 252 2.34 -7.07 8.61
C PRO A 252 2.88 -5.91 7.76
N GLU A 253 4.10 -6.05 7.25
CA GLU A 253 4.70 -5.12 6.29
C GLU A 253 4.35 -5.51 4.83
N ASP A 254 3.77 -6.70 4.64
CA ASP A 254 3.39 -7.27 3.34
C ASP A 254 1.88 -7.56 3.33
N SER A 255 1.18 -7.08 2.30
CA SER A 255 -0.27 -7.27 2.15
C SER A 255 -0.71 -8.71 1.93
N SER A 256 0.21 -9.61 1.58
CA SER A 256 -0.04 -11.04 1.45
C SER A 256 0.16 -11.82 2.75
N SER A 257 0.70 -11.19 3.79
CA SER A 257 0.98 -11.82 5.07
C SER A 257 -0.25 -11.86 5.96
N ASP A 258 -0.49 -13.00 6.57
CA ASP A 258 -1.61 -13.21 7.49
C ASP A 258 -1.05 -13.54 8.87
N ILE A 259 -1.03 -12.55 9.77
CA ILE A 259 -0.32 -12.63 11.04
C ILE A 259 -1.21 -13.30 12.08
N VAL A 260 -0.62 -14.13 12.94
CA VAL A 260 -1.31 -14.64 14.13
C VAL A 260 -0.62 -14.10 15.38
N LEU A 261 -1.38 -13.42 16.23
CA LEU A 261 -0.92 -12.84 17.49
C LEU A 261 -1.29 -13.74 18.66
N ARG A 262 -0.33 -14.09 19.53
CA ARG A 262 -0.63 -14.75 20.82
C ARG A 262 0.03 -14.03 21.98
N ILE A 263 -0.70 -13.96 23.10
CA ILE A 263 -0.19 -13.49 24.39
C ILE A 263 -0.11 -14.69 25.34
N VAL A 264 1.09 -14.99 25.83
CA VAL A 264 1.35 -16.15 26.69
C VAL A 264 1.97 -15.70 28.01
N ALA A 265 1.41 -16.11 29.15
CA ALA A 265 1.99 -15.82 30.46
C ALA A 265 3.31 -16.58 30.71
N ASP A 266 4.09 -16.14 31.70
CA ASP A 266 5.36 -16.77 32.10
C ASP A 266 5.25 -18.25 32.54
N ASP A 267 4.07 -18.71 32.94
CA ASP A 267 3.79 -20.12 33.26
C ASP A 267 3.39 -20.97 32.04
N GLY A 268 3.36 -20.36 30.85
CA GLY A 268 2.96 -21.00 29.59
C GLY A 268 1.45 -20.99 29.34
N THR A 269 0.65 -20.36 30.19
CA THR A 269 -0.79 -20.19 29.96
C THR A 269 -1.02 -19.24 28.79
N LEU A 270 -1.74 -19.68 27.77
CA LEU A 270 -2.26 -18.80 26.71
C LEU A 270 -3.29 -17.85 27.34
N ILE A 271 -3.03 -16.55 27.24
CA ILE A 271 -3.95 -15.50 27.66
C ILE A 271 -4.92 -15.20 26.51
N GLU A 272 -4.38 -14.96 25.33
CA GLU A 272 -5.15 -14.55 24.15
C GLU A 272 -4.49 -15.07 22.86
N GLU A 273 -5.28 -15.36 21.84
CA GLU A 273 -4.85 -15.69 20.47
C GLU A 273 -5.81 -15.00 19.49
N ILE A 274 -5.26 -14.15 18.61
CA ILE A 274 -6.01 -13.44 17.57
C ILE A 274 -5.47 -13.85 16.20
N ASP A 275 -6.41 -14.20 15.33
CA ASP A 275 -6.27 -14.64 13.93
C ASP A 275 -7.58 -14.24 13.20
N ASP A 276 -8.04 -13.02 13.48
CA ASP A 276 -9.35 -12.53 13.04
C ASP A 276 -9.22 -11.62 11.82
N ALA A 277 -8.04 -11.01 11.61
CA ALA A 277 -7.79 -10.12 10.50
C ALA A 277 -7.56 -10.91 9.20
N ILE A 278 -7.81 -10.26 8.05
CA ILE A 278 -7.42 -10.85 6.76
C ILE A 278 -5.96 -10.48 6.43
N SER A 279 -5.39 -11.16 5.42
CA SER A 279 -4.02 -10.89 4.97
C SER A 279 -3.78 -9.39 4.70
N GLY A 280 -2.67 -8.89 5.22
CA GLY A 280 -2.27 -7.49 5.11
C GLY A 280 -2.85 -6.55 6.17
N GLN A 281 -3.75 -7.02 7.02
CA GLN A 281 -4.28 -6.25 8.14
C GLN A 281 -3.54 -6.55 9.44
N ALA A 282 -3.65 -5.63 10.40
CA ALA A 282 -3.00 -5.74 11.69
C ALA A 282 -3.83 -6.59 12.65
N GLU A 283 -3.15 -7.45 13.42
CA GLU A 283 -3.75 -8.15 14.54
C GLU A 283 -3.70 -7.28 15.79
N THR A 284 -4.84 -7.10 16.46
CA THR A 284 -4.96 -6.19 17.60
C THR A 284 -5.65 -6.85 18.79
N THR A 285 -5.13 -6.64 19.99
CA THR A 285 -5.78 -7.09 21.23
C THR A 285 -5.48 -6.18 22.41
N THR A 286 -6.38 -6.17 23.39
CA THR A 286 -6.14 -5.58 24.70
C THR A 286 -6.05 -6.66 25.77
N PHE A 287 -5.17 -6.48 26.75
CA PHE A 287 -5.17 -7.32 27.94
C PHE A 287 -4.66 -6.57 29.18
N THR A 288 -5.15 -6.96 30.35
CA THR A 288 -4.69 -6.40 31.63
C THR A 288 -3.62 -7.31 32.27
N PRO A 289 -2.32 -6.99 32.16
CA PRO A 289 -1.26 -7.73 32.84
C PRO A 289 -1.27 -7.52 34.35
N GLN A 290 -0.48 -8.34 35.05
CA GLN A 290 -0.12 -8.15 36.45
C GLN A 290 1.29 -7.56 36.54
N SER A 291 1.42 -6.44 37.25
CA SER A 291 2.68 -5.74 37.48
C SER A 291 3.76 -6.68 38.03
N GLY A 292 4.93 -6.64 37.41
CA GLY A 292 6.08 -7.47 37.73
C GLY A 292 6.06 -8.88 37.11
N ARG A 293 4.97 -9.30 36.46
CA ARG A 293 4.97 -10.55 35.67
C ARG A 293 5.52 -10.32 34.26
N THR A 294 6.04 -11.39 33.68
CA THR A 294 6.49 -11.42 32.29
C THR A 294 5.48 -12.17 31.43
N TYR A 295 5.26 -11.64 30.23
CA TYR A 295 4.42 -12.21 29.19
C TYR A 295 5.28 -12.38 27.94
N THR A 296 4.90 -13.32 27.09
CA THR A 296 5.49 -13.51 25.76
C THR A 296 4.45 -13.09 24.74
N VAL A 297 4.78 -12.11 23.91
CA VAL A 297 4.08 -11.81 22.65
C VAL A 297 4.68 -12.72 21.60
N GLU A 298 3.85 -13.61 21.05
CA GLU A 298 4.23 -14.50 19.97
C GLU A 298 3.59 -14.02 18.67
N VAL A 299 4.40 -13.92 17.62
CA VAL A 299 3.97 -13.55 16.27
C VAL A 299 4.25 -14.73 15.36
N ASP A 300 3.17 -15.26 14.79
CA ASP A 300 3.21 -16.30 13.77
C ASP A 300 2.68 -15.74 12.44
N GLU A 301 2.75 -16.55 11.38
CA GLU A 301 2.12 -16.23 10.10
C GLU A 301 1.36 -17.49 9.63
N TYR A 302 0.09 -17.31 9.27
CA TYR A 302 -0.88 -18.36 9.04
C TYR A 302 -0.48 -19.30 7.90
N PHE A 303 0.01 -18.75 6.79
CA PHE A 303 0.43 -19.52 5.62
C PHE A 303 1.81 -20.20 5.79
N GLY A 304 2.60 -19.77 6.77
CA GLY A 304 3.97 -20.19 7.01
C GLY A 304 5.00 -19.45 6.15
N SER A 305 4.61 -18.33 5.53
CA SER A 305 5.44 -17.51 4.67
C SER A 305 6.47 -16.71 5.45
N ARG A 306 7.53 -16.28 4.77
CA ARG A 306 8.47 -15.28 5.30
C ARG A 306 7.76 -13.94 5.25
N SER A 307 7.69 -13.23 6.37
CA SER A 307 7.01 -11.94 6.43
C SER A 307 7.69 -11.03 7.44
N ALA A 308 7.84 -9.76 7.08
CA ALA A 308 8.23 -8.71 8.01
C ALA A 308 6.97 -8.14 8.68
N TYR A 309 7.11 -7.74 9.94
CA TYR A 309 6.01 -7.20 10.72
C TYR A 309 6.54 -6.18 11.71
N SER A 310 5.67 -5.31 12.20
CA SER A 310 5.93 -4.42 13.33
C SER A 310 5.02 -4.77 14.50
N ILE A 311 5.52 -4.58 15.73
CA ILE A 311 4.79 -4.77 16.98
C ILE A 311 4.78 -3.44 17.71
N ALA A 312 3.59 -2.97 18.09
CA ALA A 312 3.41 -1.88 19.04
C ALA A 312 2.75 -2.42 20.30
N ILE A 313 3.28 -2.08 21.47
CA ILE A 313 2.65 -2.36 22.77
C ILE A 313 2.46 -1.03 23.47
N ILE A 314 1.22 -0.68 23.82
CA ILE A 314 0.88 0.64 24.33
C ILE A 314 0.15 0.47 25.66
N ASP A 315 0.59 1.20 26.69
CA ASP A 315 -0.20 1.33 27.91
C ASP A 315 -1.39 2.24 27.60
N VAL A 316 -2.61 1.73 27.72
CA VAL A 316 -3.85 2.48 27.49
C VAL A 316 -4.63 2.68 28.79
N GLY A 317 -4.00 2.41 29.93
CA GLY A 317 -4.62 2.63 31.23
C GLY A 317 -4.81 4.11 31.57
N PRO A 318 -5.62 4.42 32.59
CA PRO A 318 -6.02 5.79 32.94
C PRO A 318 -4.86 6.69 33.43
N ASN A 319 -3.64 6.15 33.55
CA ASN A 319 -2.45 6.91 33.92
C ASN A 319 -1.31 6.73 32.89
N SER A 320 -1.64 6.30 31.68
CA SER A 320 -0.67 6.16 30.60
C SER A 320 -0.04 7.49 30.24
N THR A 321 1.26 7.49 30.02
CA THR A 321 1.98 8.63 29.42
C THR A 321 2.01 8.56 27.89
N ALA A 322 1.62 7.43 27.30
CA ALA A 322 1.48 7.27 25.86
C ALA A 322 0.17 7.87 25.36
N LEU A 323 -0.86 7.92 26.21
CA LEU A 323 -2.12 8.59 25.89
C LEU A 323 -1.90 10.11 25.79
N LEU A 324 -1.99 10.62 24.57
CA LEU A 324 -1.91 12.05 24.29
C LEU A 324 -3.27 12.71 24.43
N ASP A 325 -4.30 12.05 23.90
CA ASP A 325 -5.69 12.49 23.97
C ASP A 325 -6.65 11.30 23.88
N GLU A 326 -7.83 11.47 24.47
CA GLU A 326 -8.94 10.52 24.41
C GLU A 326 -10.22 11.30 24.11
N VAL A 327 -10.95 10.87 23.09
CA VAL A 327 -12.16 11.52 22.64
C VAL A 327 -13.30 10.51 22.58
N GLU A 328 -14.34 10.76 23.38
CA GLU A 328 -15.63 10.08 23.24
C GLU A 328 -16.48 10.85 22.21
N GLY A 329 -17.05 10.12 21.25
CA GLY A 329 -17.91 10.68 20.20
C GLY A 329 -19.27 9.97 20.12
N GLU A 330 -20.27 10.66 19.57
CA GLU A 330 -21.60 10.10 19.29
C GLU A 330 -22.02 10.43 17.85
N LEU A 331 -21.86 9.47 16.94
CA LEU A 331 -22.26 9.57 15.54
C LEU A 331 -23.79 9.66 15.43
N ALA A 332 -24.27 10.68 14.74
CA ALA A 332 -25.63 10.70 14.22
C ALA A 332 -25.73 9.77 12.99
N GLU A 333 -26.96 9.42 12.59
CA GLU A 333 -27.20 8.66 11.35
C GLU A 333 -26.62 9.42 10.14
N ASN A 334 -25.78 8.75 9.35
CA ASN A 334 -24.95 9.32 8.27
C ASN A 334 -24.06 10.49 8.73
N GLY A 335 -23.73 10.55 10.01
CA GLY A 335 -22.85 11.55 10.59
C GLY A 335 -21.39 11.30 10.21
N VAL A 336 -20.61 12.38 10.23
CA VAL A 336 -19.15 12.34 10.12
C VAL A 336 -18.60 13.28 11.19
N PHE A 337 -17.62 12.81 11.97
CA PHE A 337 -16.81 13.69 12.81
C PHE A 337 -15.48 13.96 12.14
N THR A 338 -15.09 15.23 12.09
CA THR A 338 -13.76 15.63 11.65
C THR A 338 -12.96 16.09 12.86
N TYR A 339 -11.84 15.42 13.10
CA TYR A 339 -10.83 15.78 14.10
C TYR A 339 -9.60 16.36 13.42
N THR A 340 -8.79 17.10 14.17
CA THR A 340 -7.51 17.62 13.69
C THR A 340 -6.43 17.36 14.73
N TRP A 341 -5.22 17.01 14.27
CA TRP A 341 -4.05 16.81 15.11
C TRP A 341 -2.87 17.59 14.57
N ASP A 342 -2.09 18.24 15.45
CA ASP A 342 -0.85 18.91 15.08
C ASP A 342 0.33 17.93 15.18
N GLY A 343 0.68 17.34 14.04
CA GLY A 343 1.79 16.39 13.91
C GLY A 343 3.16 17.06 14.00
N VAL A 344 4.10 16.36 14.65
CA VAL A 344 5.52 16.71 14.68
C VAL A 344 6.28 15.75 13.76
N VAL A 345 7.13 16.29 12.90
CA VAL A 345 7.89 15.52 11.91
C VAL A 345 8.66 14.38 12.57
N GLY A 346 8.51 13.18 12.02
CA GLY A 346 9.19 11.96 12.49
C GLY A 346 8.67 11.36 13.79
N GLN A 347 7.71 11.99 14.48
CA GLN A 347 7.11 11.44 15.68
C GLN A 347 5.97 10.46 15.29
N PRO A 348 6.09 9.15 15.56
CA PRO A 348 5.02 8.21 15.29
C PRO A 348 3.83 8.48 16.23
N ILE A 349 2.64 8.53 15.66
CA ILE A 349 1.37 8.66 16.37
C ILE A 349 0.46 7.52 15.93
N ILE A 350 -0.29 6.97 16.87
CA ILE A 350 -1.28 5.93 16.61
C ILE A 350 -2.65 6.51 16.89
N PHE A 351 -3.55 6.38 15.92
CA PHE A 351 -4.96 6.65 16.06
C PHE A 351 -5.67 5.31 16.20
N TYR A 352 -6.20 5.04 17.38
CA TYR A 352 -6.93 3.82 17.69
C TYR A 352 -8.39 4.20 17.95
N LEU A 353 -9.32 3.61 17.21
CA LEU A 353 -10.72 3.97 17.21
C LEU A 353 -11.54 2.72 17.49
N GLU A 354 -12.43 2.76 18.49
CA GLU A 354 -13.27 1.61 18.86
C GLU A 354 -14.73 2.03 18.95
N ALA A 355 -15.61 1.18 18.44
CA ALA A 355 -17.05 1.38 18.50
C ALA A 355 -17.64 0.92 19.83
N ASP A 356 -18.60 1.68 20.35
CA ASP A 356 -19.49 1.15 21.37
C ASP A 356 -20.59 0.32 20.71
N GLY A 357 -20.48 -1.01 20.79
CA GLY A 357 -21.51 -1.92 20.31
C GLY A 357 -21.19 -2.49 18.93
N SER A 358 -22.00 -2.15 17.93
CA SER A 358 -21.95 -2.78 16.60
C SER A 358 -21.84 -1.76 15.46
N LEU A 359 -21.19 -0.62 15.72
CA LEU A 359 -20.84 0.28 14.61
C LEU A 359 -19.70 -0.34 13.81
N ASP A 360 -19.76 -0.15 12.52
CA ASP A 360 -18.71 -0.51 11.57
C ASP A 360 -17.97 0.78 11.22
N LEU A 361 -16.98 1.13 12.04
CA LEU A 361 -16.34 2.43 11.95
C LEU A 361 -15.32 2.44 10.82
N THR A 362 -15.19 3.59 10.16
CA THR A 362 -14.08 3.85 9.26
C THR A 362 -13.39 5.14 9.69
N ILE A 363 -12.07 5.19 9.53
CA ILE A 363 -11.28 6.40 9.72
C ILE A 363 -10.53 6.74 8.44
N ASP A 364 -10.79 7.92 7.87
CA ASP A 364 -9.99 8.49 6.79
C ASP A 364 -9.05 9.55 7.35
N MET A 365 -7.84 9.64 6.82
CA MET A 365 -6.84 10.64 7.19
C MET A 365 -6.50 11.54 6.01
N PHE A 366 -6.35 12.83 6.28
CA PHE A 366 -6.02 13.85 5.28
C PHE A 366 -4.92 14.79 5.78
N ASP A 367 -4.14 15.32 4.84
CA ASP A 367 -3.17 16.37 5.08
C ASP A 367 -3.84 17.75 5.28
N SER A 368 -3.06 18.75 5.67
CA SER A 368 -3.55 20.13 5.85
C SER A 368 -4.18 20.80 4.61
N GLY A 369 -3.91 20.27 3.42
CA GLY A 369 -4.49 20.72 2.15
C GLY A 369 -5.77 19.97 1.76
N GLY A 370 -6.19 18.97 2.55
CA GLY A 370 -7.28 18.05 2.23
C GLY A 370 -6.89 16.94 1.28
N GLY A 371 -5.59 16.74 1.02
CA GLY A 371 -5.07 15.58 0.31
C GLY A 371 -5.22 14.34 1.17
N TYR A 372 -5.69 13.24 0.59
CA TYR A 372 -5.86 11.98 1.30
C TYR A 372 -4.50 11.37 1.65
N LEU A 373 -4.37 10.88 2.88
CA LEU A 373 -3.15 10.28 3.41
C LEU A 373 -3.30 8.78 3.65
N ASP A 374 -4.35 8.37 4.35
CA ASP A 374 -4.50 6.99 4.82
C ASP A 374 -5.96 6.66 5.19
N TYR A 375 -6.25 5.37 5.40
CA TYR A 375 -7.55 4.87 5.82
C TYR A 375 -7.47 3.54 6.54
N ALA A 376 -8.34 3.37 7.53
CA ALA A 376 -8.58 2.08 8.16
C ALA A 376 -10.08 1.74 8.22
N ASP A 377 -10.33 0.47 7.94
CA ASP A 377 -11.60 -0.25 7.99
C ASP A 377 -11.22 -1.75 8.13
N ALA A 378 -11.22 -2.24 9.36
CA ALA A 378 -10.89 -3.61 9.73
C ALA A 378 -11.94 -4.59 9.15
N GLY A 379 -13.11 -4.07 8.78
CA GLY A 379 -14.04 -4.69 7.84
C GLY A 379 -15.24 -5.39 8.48
N LEU A 380 -15.21 -5.71 9.78
CA LEU A 380 -16.36 -6.28 10.49
C LEU A 380 -16.87 -5.33 11.59
N ASP A 381 -18.20 -5.24 11.71
CA ASP A 381 -18.88 -4.44 12.74
C ASP A 381 -18.30 -4.68 14.14
N GLY A 382 -17.86 -3.60 14.79
CA GLY A 382 -17.38 -3.58 16.17
C GLY A 382 -15.88 -3.85 16.33
N GLU A 383 -15.15 -4.11 15.24
CA GLU A 383 -13.70 -4.18 15.29
C GLU A 383 -13.08 -2.78 15.39
N PRO A 384 -11.94 -2.64 16.07
CA PRO A 384 -11.28 -1.36 16.20
C PRO A 384 -10.50 -0.98 14.94
N GLU A 385 -10.50 0.31 14.63
CA GLU A 385 -9.74 0.88 13.54
C GLU A 385 -8.42 1.47 13.99
N LEU A 386 -7.39 1.33 13.15
CA LEU A 386 -6.03 1.72 13.48
C LEU A 386 -5.32 2.41 12.32
N ILE A 387 -4.82 3.62 12.57
CA ILE A 387 -3.85 4.30 11.69
C ILE A 387 -2.55 4.55 12.47
N VAL A 388 -1.43 4.06 11.94
CA VAL A 388 -0.09 4.40 12.43
C VAL A 388 0.53 5.44 11.49
N TYR A 389 0.66 6.68 11.98
CA TYR A 389 1.11 7.80 11.17
C TYR A 389 2.44 8.37 11.66
N VAL A 390 3.39 8.54 10.73
CA VAL A 390 4.65 9.27 10.97
C VAL A 390 4.63 10.54 10.11
N PRO A 391 4.46 11.74 10.69
CA PRO A 391 4.40 12.97 9.91
C PRO A 391 5.72 13.20 9.15
N ALA A 392 5.64 13.40 7.84
CA ALA A 392 6.81 13.77 7.02
C ALA A 392 7.21 15.24 7.19
N THR A 393 6.29 16.07 7.69
CA THR A 393 6.50 17.49 7.99
C THR A 393 5.74 17.85 9.26
N ASN A 394 6.20 18.90 9.96
CA ASN A 394 5.37 19.51 11.01
C ASN A 394 4.12 20.10 10.37
N GLY A 395 2.95 19.82 10.93
CA GLY A 395 1.71 20.36 10.40
C GLY A 395 0.47 19.67 10.92
N GLN A 396 -0.67 20.28 10.61
CA GLN A 396 -1.96 19.72 10.94
C GLN A 396 -2.33 18.62 9.95
N VAL A 397 -2.91 17.55 10.49
CA VAL A 397 -3.63 16.51 9.75
C VAL A 397 -5.06 16.46 10.26
N SER A 398 -5.98 16.00 9.43
CA SER A 398 -7.37 15.80 9.83
C SER A 398 -7.80 14.35 9.65
N PHE A 399 -8.74 13.92 10.48
CA PHE A 399 -9.30 12.57 10.45
C PHE A 399 -10.81 12.66 10.37
N GLU A 400 -11.42 11.85 9.52
CA GLU A 400 -12.86 11.72 9.44
C GLU A 400 -13.28 10.36 9.98
N VAL A 401 -14.10 10.37 11.03
CA VAL A 401 -14.71 9.17 11.62
C VAL A 401 -16.16 9.10 11.18
N ARG A 402 -16.57 7.94 10.66
CA ARG A 402 -17.96 7.65 10.26
C ARG A 402 -18.26 6.16 10.44
N ASP A 403 -19.54 5.81 10.42
CA ASP A 403 -19.98 4.41 10.28
C ASP A 403 -20.17 4.09 8.79
N PHE A 404 -19.64 2.96 8.33
CA PHE A 404 -19.71 2.50 6.93
C PHE A 404 -21.15 2.35 6.45
N SER A 405 -22.03 1.86 7.33
CA SER A 405 -23.46 1.67 7.07
C SER A 405 -24.32 2.92 7.35
N GLY A 406 -23.71 4.01 7.82
CA GLY A 406 -24.39 5.25 8.19
C GLY A 406 -25.22 5.16 9.48
N MET A 407 -24.96 4.19 10.35
CA MET A 407 -25.63 4.03 11.62
C MET A 407 -25.23 5.11 12.63
N SER A 408 -26.08 5.30 13.65
CA SER A 408 -25.78 6.16 14.80
C SER A 408 -25.30 5.34 15.99
N GLY A 409 -24.34 5.84 16.75
CA GLY A 409 -23.88 5.23 17.99
C GLY A 409 -22.69 5.98 18.58
N SER A 410 -22.12 5.47 19.68
CA SER A 410 -20.95 6.07 20.31
C SER A 410 -19.66 5.34 19.95
N PHE A 411 -18.54 6.03 20.12
CA PHE A 411 -17.21 5.52 19.84
C PHE A 411 -16.18 6.21 20.73
N HIS A 412 -15.01 5.58 20.86
CA HIS A 412 -13.83 6.12 21.53
C HIS A 412 -12.68 6.24 20.53
N LEU A 413 -12.03 7.39 20.49
CA LEU A 413 -10.79 7.64 19.74
C LEU A 413 -9.67 7.95 20.72
N TRP A 414 -8.61 7.14 20.68
CA TRP A 414 -7.38 7.39 21.42
C TRP A 414 -6.28 7.83 20.46
N VAL A 415 -5.60 8.92 20.85
CA VAL A 415 -4.40 9.40 20.17
C VAL A 415 -3.22 9.04 21.05
N LEU A 416 -2.34 8.19 20.53
CA LEU A 416 -1.26 7.57 21.30
C LEU A 416 0.09 7.99 20.72
N ALA A 417 0.99 8.46 21.58
CA ALA A 417 2.40 8.64 21.25
C ALA A 417 3.13 7.30 21.32
N VAL A 418 4.00 7.07 20.34
CA VAL A 418 5.03 6.04 20.45
C VAL A 418 6.25 6.66 21.11
N ALA A 419 6.78 6.00 22.15
CA ALA A 419 8.00 6.43 22.80
C ALA A 419 9.21 6.15 21.88
N GLU A 420 10.10 7.14 21.75
CA GLU A 420 11.38 7.00 21.03
C GLU A 420 12.33 5.97 21.64
#